data_AF-A0A7K2FTM9-F1
#
_entry.id   AF-A0A7K2FTM9-F1
#
_cell.length_a   1.000
_cell.length_b   1.000
_cell.length_c   1.000
_cell.angle_alpha   90.00
_cell.angle_beta   90.00
_cell.angle_gamma   90.00
#
_symmetry.space_group_name_H-M   'P 1'
#
loop_
_entity.id
_entity.type
_entity.pdbx_description
1 polymer ?
#
loop_
_entity_poly.entity_id
_entity_poly.type
_entity_poly.pdbx_seq_one_letter_code
_entity_poly.pdbx_strand_id
1 'polypeptide(L)'
;MASKKSLPTRLGRAAAAVTAMAFIAVLGSATTASAGASCSIAGCSSSVNDTSLGATALKNWCRGGDSTGAWTATQPTCKSDNVAQTTYYLSSGGGHTPYSEDWDTLRIDAGWCYKVKFVIDLAPDFTKTYDRRGTTAAWVKAADNADAHVIGQSSSSCP
;
A
#
# COMPACT_ATOMS: atom_id res chain seq x y z
N MET A 1 32.12 7.12 -60.76
CA MET A 1 30.68 6.76 -60.65
C MET A 1 30.31 6.60 -59.17
N ALA A 2 29.05 6.87 -58.79
CA ALA A 2 28.47 6.38 -57.52
C ALA A 2 28.35 4.83 -57.59
N SER A 3 28.00 4.00 -56.60
CA SER A 3 27.44 4.09 -55.23
C SER A 3 27.72 2.71 -54.53
N LYS A 4 27.37 2.34 -53.29
CA LYS A 4 26.54 2.88 -52.19
C LYS A 4 26.95 2.17 -50.86
N LYS A 5 26.41 2.66 -49.72
CA LYS A 5 26.22 2.03 -48.38
C LYS A 5 26.55 0.52 -48.17
N SER A 6 27.15 0.20 -47.01
CA SER A 6 26.53 -0.63 -45.95
C SER A 6 27.30 -0.59 -44.61
N LEU A 7 26.58 -0.35 -43.51
CA LEU A 7 26.94 -0.73 -42.12
C LEU A 7 26.07 -1.98 -41.80
N PRO A 8 26.45 -2.93 -40.90
CA PRO A 8 26.35 -2.65 -39.44
C PRO A 8 27.20 -3.52 -38.46
N THR A 9 27.10 -3.20 -37.15
CA THR A 9 27.29 -4.08 -35.96
C THR A 9 28.73 -4.58 -35.68
N ARG A 10 29.35 -4.36 -34.50
CA ARG A 10 28.90 -4.78 -33.16
C ARG A 10 29.57 -4.00 -32.01
N LEU A 11 28.76 -3.76 -30.98
CA LEU A 11 29.01 -3.78 -29.53
C LEU A 11 30.47 -3.79 -29.02
N GLY A 12 30.79 -2.85 -28.12
CA GLY A 12 32.05 -2.84 -27.38
C GLY A 12 32.12 -1.87 -26.20
N ARG A 13 31.37 -2.14 -25.11
CA ARG A 13 31.54 -1.57 -23.75
C ARG A 13 31.45 -0.03 -23.62
N ALA A 14 30.24 0.48 -23.48
CA ALA A 14 30.00 1.73 -22.75
C ALA A 14 30.05 1.43 -21.23
N ALA A 15 30.88 2.15 -20.48
CA ALA A 15 30.92 2.05 -19.03
C ALA A 15 29.73 2.82 -18.43
N ALA A 16 28.80 2.12 -17.78
CA ALA A 16 27.74 2.76 -17.02
C ALA A 16 28.30 3.23 -15.66
N ALA A 17 28.47 4.54 -15.50
CA ALA A 17 28.76 5.14 -14.20
C ALA A 17 27.54 4.95 -13.28
N VAL A 18 27.67 4.11 -12.26
CA VAL A 18 26.62 3.93 -11.25
C VAL A 18 26.74 5.06 -10.24
N THR A 19 25.97 6.13 -10.45
CA THR A 19 25.85 7.22 -9.48
C THR A 19 25.13 6.69 -8.23
N ALA A 20 25.88 6.44 -7.16
CA ALA A 20 25.32 6.00 -5.89
C ALA A 20 24.45 7.11 -5.28
N MET A 21 23.12 6.95 -5.38
CA MET A 21 22.19 7.79 -4.63
C MET A 21 22.25 7.41 -3.15
N ALA A 22 22.79 8.30 -2.33
CA ALA A 22 22.79 8.16 -0.89
C ALA A 22 21.36 8.29 -0.36
N PHE A 23 20.73 7.16 -0.03
CA PHE A 23 19.47 7.16 0.70
C PHE A 23 19.70 7.64 2.12
N ILE A 24 19.17 8.82 2.45
CA ILE A 24 19.06 9.26 3.84
C ILE A 24 18.03 8.34 4.50
N ALA A 25 18.51 7.43 5.34
CA ALA A 25 17.65 6.59 6.16
C ALA A 25 16.98 7.47 7.22
N VAL A 26 15.73 7.87 6.97
CA VAL A 26 14.88 8.47 8.00
C VAL A 26 14.60 7.38 9.02
N LEU A 27 15.24 7.49 10.19
CA LEU A 27 15.00 6.64 11.35
C LEU A 27 13.66 7.01 12.00
N GLY A 28 12.57 6.79 11.27
CA GLY A 28 11.26 6.61 11.89
C GLY A 28 11.31 5.30 12.66
N SER A 29 11.14 5.36 13.98
CA SER A 29 11.00 4.18 14.82
C SER A 29 9.82 3.35 14.32
N ALA A 30 10.10 2.22 13.69
CA ALA A 30 9.07 1.33 13.17
C ALA A 30 8.29 0.76 14.35
N THR A 31 7.09 1.30 14.60
CA THR A 31 6.13 0.69 15.50
C THR A 31 5.82 -0.71 14.97
N THR A 32 6.01 -1.70 15.83
CA THR A 32 5.39 -3.01 15.65
C THR A 32 3.89 -2.77 15.62
N ALA A 33 3.27 -3.01 14.46
CA ALA A 33 1.83 -2.86 14.34
C ALA A 33 1.16 -3.79 15.33
N SER A 34 0.43 -3.20 16.29
CA SER A 34 -0.04 -3.89 17.48
C SER A 34 -1.56 -3.78 17.59
N ALA A 35 -2.24 -4.31 16.57
CA ALA A 35 -3.69 -4.36 16.50
C ALA A 35 -4.34 -4.99 17.74
N GLY A 36 -4.69 -4.16 18.70
CA GLY A 36 -5.41 -4.58 19.88
C GLY A 36 -6.87 -4.89 19.55
N ALA A 37 -7.55 -5.56 20.47
CA ALA A 37 -9.02 -5.60 20.46
C ALA A 37 -9.62 -4.19 20.61
N SER A 38 -8.85 -3.24 21.14
CA SER A 38 -9.18 -1.84 21.30
C SER A 38 -7.93 -0.98 21.23
N CYS A 39 -8.02 0.20 20.62
CA CYS A 39 -6.96 1.21 20.57
C CYS A 39 -7.50 2.58 21.01
N SER A 40 -6.61 3.50 21.42
CA SER A 40 -6.99 4.88 21.73
C SER A 40 -7.23 5.68 20.46
N ILE A 41 -8.08 6.71 20.53
CA ILE A 41 -8.49 7.52 19.36
C ILE A 41 -7.31 8.14 18.59
N ALA A 42 -6.19 8.41 19.28
CA ALA A 42 -4.88 8.56 18.68
C ALA A 42 -4.13 7.23 18.87
N GLY A 43 -3.77 6.56 17.77
CA GLY A 43 -3.20 5.21 17.81
C GLY A 43 -4.14 4.07 17.39
N CYS A 44 -5.19 4.36 16.62
CA CYS A 44 -5.90 3.36 15.80
C CYS A 44 -5.58 3.58 14.32
N SER A 45 -5.28 2.52 13.57
CA SER A 45 -5.36 2.54 12.11
C SER A 45 -6.79 2.32 11.64
N SER A 46 -7.16 2.96 10.54
CA SER A 46 -8.49 2.78 9.94
C SER A 46 -8.42 2.67 8.41
N SER A 47 -9.55 2.32 7.79
CA SER A 47 -9.70 2.38 6.35
C SER A 47 -11.06 2.97 5.96
N VAL A 48 -11.02 3.88 4.99
CA VAL A 48 -12.18 4.63 4.50
C VAL A 48 -12.31 4.42 3.00
N ASN A 49 -13.54 4.32 2.51
CA ASN A 49 -13.83 4.11 1.10
C ASN A 49 -14.63 5.28 0.54
N ASP A 50 -13.90 6.26 -0.01
CA ASP A 50 -14.46 7.48 -0.60
C ASP A 50 -14.98 7.26 -2.04
N THR A 51 -14.90 6.03 -2.56
CA THR A 51 -15.32 5.68 -3.94
C THR A 51 -16.76 5.18 -4.03
N SER A 52 -17.32 5.17 -5.24
CA SER A 52 -18.63 4.59 -5.56
C SER A 52 -18.66 3.05 -5.63
N LEU A 53 -17.53 2.37 -5.37
CA LEU A 53 -17.40 0.91 -5.37
C LEU A 53 -17.16 0.41 -3.94
N GLY A 54 -17.19 -0.90 -3.70
CA GLY A 54 -16.83 -1.48 -2.40
C GLY A 54 -15.31 -1.56 -2.21
N ALA A 55 -14.84 -1.73 -0.96
CA ALA A 55 -13.45 -2.04 -0.64
C ALA A 55 -13.40 -3.01 0.56
N THR A 56 -12.22 -3.59 0.86
CA THR A 56 -12.06 -4.53 1.98
C THR A 56 -10.88 -4.14 2.88
N ALA A 57 -11.14 -4.01 4.17
CA ALA A 57 -10.13 -3.88 5.23
C ALA A 57 -9.96 -5.20 5.98
N LEU A 58 -8.82 -5.37 6.65
CA LEU A 58 -8.47 -6.53 7.47
C LEU A 58 -7.70 -6.07 8.72
N LYS A 59 -7.88 -6.80 9.83
CA LYS A 59 -7.04 -6.65 11.01
C LYS A 59 -5.66 -7.29 10.85
N ASN A 60 -4.69 -6.78 11.62
CA ASN A 60 -3.34 -7.32 11.86
C ASN A 60 -2.40 -7.28 10.65
N TRP A 61 -1.38 -6.41 10.68
CA TRP A 61 -0.25 -6.44 9.75
C TRP A 61 0.94 -7.24 10.30
N CYS A 62 1.29 -8.35 9.63
CA CYS A 62 2.24 -9.34 10.19
C CYS A 62 3.72 -9.08 9.94
N ARG A 63 4.09 -8.06 9.17
CA ARG A 63 5.48 -7.80 8.78
C ARG A 63 6.02 -6.58 9.54
N GLY A 64 6.76 -6.84 10.61
CA GLY A 64 7.49 -5.80 11.35
C GLY A 64 8.50 -5.06 10.48
N GLY A 65 8.75 -3.78 10.77
CA GLY A 65 9.65 -2.92 10.01
C GLY A 65 9.04 -2.26 8.76
N ASP A 66 7.91 -2.74 8.26
CA ASP A 66 7.20 -2.11 7.15
C ASP A 66 6.50 -0.80 7.58
N SER A 67 6.65 0.25 6.75
CA SER A 67 5.99 1.56 6.92
C SER A 67 4.57 1.59 6.35
N THR A 68 3.80 2.64 6.67
CA THR A 68 2.52 2.95 6.02
C THR A 68 2.64 2.90 4.49
N GLY A 69 1.69 2.26 3.82
CA GLY A 69 1.72 2.06 2.37
C GLY A 69 2.78 1.06 1.86
N ALA A 70 3.48 0.34 2.74
CA ALA A 70 4.13 -0.92 2.35
C ALA A 70 3.09 -1.95 1.92
N TRP A 71 3.47 -2.92 1.09
CA TRP A 71 2.53 -3.92 0.59
C TRP A 71 3.15 -5.31 0.43
N THR A 72 2.28 -6.31 0.33
CA THR A 72 2.62 -7.72 0.15
C THR A 72 1.63 -8.40 -0.80
N ALA A 73 2.08 -9.43 -1.52
CA ALA A 73 1.23 -10.30 -2.35
C ALA A 73 0.71 -11.53 -1.58
N THR A 74 0.99 -11.62 -0.29
CA THR A 74 0.58 -12.73 0.60
C THR A 74 -0.28 -12.18 1.71
N GLN A 75 -1.50 -12.70 1.87
CA GLN A 75 -2.41 -12.30 2.95
C GLN A 75 -1.73 -12.42 4.31
N PRO A 76 -1.75 -11.38 5.17
CA PRO A 76 -1.36 -11.49 6.57
C PRO A 76 -2.19 -12.59 7.27
N THR A 77 -1.64 -13.37 8.20
CA THR A 77 -2.39 -14.44 8.91
C THR A 77 -2.11 -14.52 10.41
N CYS A 78 -1.40 -13.52 10.94
CA CYS A 78 -1.03 -13.42 12.34
C CYS A 78 -2.21 -13.02 13.23
N LYS A 79 -1.99 -13.17 14.54
CA LYS A 79 -2.82 -12.62 15.60
C LYS A 79 -2.08 -11.47 16.26
N SER A 80 -2.83 -10.49 16.74
CA SER A 80 -2.39 -9.46 17.68
C SER A 80 -3.39 -9.46 18.84
N ASP A 81 -2.95 -9.32 20.09
CA ASP A 81 -3.76 -9.43 21.32
C ASP A 81 -4.75 -10.62 21.34
N ASN A 82 -4.34 -11.77 20.80
CA ASN A 82 -5.15 -12.98 20.56
C ASN A 82 -6.31 -12.83 19.55
N VAL A 83 -6.56 -11.63 19.02
CA VAL A 83 -7.50 -11.36 17.92
C VAL A 83 -6.95 -11.96 16.64
N ALA A 84 -7.71 -12.89 16.05
CA ALA A 84 -7.40 -13.44 14.73
C ALA A 84 -7.70 -12.40 13.64
N GLN A 85 -6.98 -12.47 12.51
CA GLN A 85 -7.32 -11.66 11.35
C GLN A 85 -8.81 -11.80 11.02
N THR A 86 -9.46 -10.66 10.89
CA THR A 86 -10.87 -10.52 10.50
C THR A 86 -10.95 -9.60 9.29
N THR A 87 -11.84 -9.89 8.35
CA THR A 87 -12.12 -9.06 7.16
C THR A 87 -13.34 -8.17 7.42
N TYR A 88 -13.31 -6.92 6.96
CA TYR A 88 -14.43 -5.99 7.00
C TYR A 88 -14.69 -5.39 5.63
N TYR A 89 -15.96 -5.33 5.24
CA TYR A 89 -16.38 -4.75 3.96
C TYR A 89 -16.71 -3.27 4.13
N LEU A 90 -16.04 -2.42 3.36
CA LEU A 90 -16.28 -0.99 3.31
C LEU A 90 -17.30 -0.69 2.21
N SER A 91 -18.49 -0.23 2.61
CA SER A 91 -19.51 0.25 1.67
C SER A 91 -18.98 1.41 0.82
N SER A 92 -19.53 1.56 -0.39
CA SER A 92 -19.28 2.71 -1.25
C SER A 92 -19.76 4.02 -0.61
N GLY A 93 -19.06 5.12 -0.88
CA GLY A 93 -19.50 6.48 -0.56
C GLY A 93 -19.31 6.89 0.90
N GLY A 94 -18.19 6.53 1.50
CA GLY A 94 -17.84 6.86 2.90
C GLY A 94 -17.95 5.69 3.87
N GLY A 95 -17.89 4.44 3.39
CA GLY A 95 -17.78 3.28 4.28
C GLY A 95 -16.47 3.31 5.06
N HIS A 96 -16.54 3.14 6.37
CA HIS A 96 -15.43 3.26 7.32
C HIS A 96 -15.33 1.97 8.15
N THR A 97 -14.13 1.59 8.59
CA THR A 97 -13.97 0.53 9.60
C THR A 97 -14.59 0.94 10.95
N PRO A 98 -14.95 -0.01 11.83
CA PRO A 98 -15.39 0.34 13.19
C PRO A 98 -14.37 1.22 13.92
N TYR A 99 -14.84 2.25 14.62
CA TYR A 99 -14.00 3.13 15.45
C TYR A 99 -13.50 2.43 16.71
N SER A 100 -12.37 2.89 17.25
CA SER A 100 -11.70 2.33 18.43
C SER A 100 -11.22 0.87 18.27
N GLU A 101 -11.18 0.38 17.03
CA GLU A 101 -10.61 -0.89 16.63
C GLU A 101 -9.47 -0.65 15.63
N ASP A 102 -8.43 -1.49 15.65
CA ASP A 102 -7.27 -1.36 14.77
C ASP A 102 -7.42 -2.21 13.50
N TRP A 103 -7.15 -1.62 12.33
CA TRP A 103 -7.42 -2.18 11.00
C TRP A 103 -6.24 -1.99 10.04
N ASP A 104 -5.07 -2.53 10.42
CA ASP A 104 -3.75 -2.24 9.84
C ASP A 104 -3.59 -2.61 8.35
N THR A 105 -4.61 -3.19 7.72
CA THR A 105 -4.48 -3.79 6.39
C THR A 105 -5.65 -3.41 5.48
N LEU A 106 -5.36 -2.66 4.43
CA LEU A 106 -6.25 -2.51 3.29
C LEU A 106 -5.95 -3.57 2.23
N ARG A 107 -6.97 -4.25 1.69
CA ARG A 107 -6.82 -5.14 0.53
C ARG A 107 -7.07 -4.38 -0.77
N ILE A 108 -6.17 -4.59 -1.74
CA ILE A 108 -6.29 -4.18 -3.12
C ILE A 108 -6.66 -5.40 -3.95
N ASP A 109 -7.81 -5.36 -4.62
CA ASP A 109 -8.34 -6.54 -5.31
C ASP A 109 -7.57 -6.94 -6.56
N ALA A 110 -7.55 -8.26 -6.82
CA ALA A 110 -7.01 -8.83 -8.06
C ALA A 110 -7.78 -8.26 -9.26
N GLY A 111 -7.06 -7.80 -10.28
CA GLY A 111 -7.68 -7.19 -11.48
C GLY A 111 -7.99 -5.70 -11.36
N TRP A 112 -7.69 -5.04 -10.24
CA TRP A 112 -7.98 -3.61 -10.01
C TRP A 112 -6.74 -2.75 -9.84
N CYS A 113 -6.85 -1.47 -10.16
CA CYS A 113 -5.91 -0.43 -9.77
C CYS A 113 -6.58 0.53 -8.78
N TYR A 114 -6.01 0.64 -7.59
CA TYR A 114 -6.52 1.49 -6.51
C TYR A 114 -5.60 2.69 -6.30
N LYS A 115 -6.17 3.85 -5.99
CA LYS A 115 -5.47 5.04 -5.52
C LYS A 115 -5.86 5.27 -4.07
N VAL A 116 -4.87 5.26 -3.18
CA VAL A 116 -5.07 5.35 -1.74
C VAL A 116 -4.33 6.57 -1.21
N LYS A 117 -5.06 7.46 -0.52
CA LYS A 117 -4.48 8.52 0.30
C LYS A 117 -4.26 7.95 1.70
N PHE A 118 -3.08 8.16 2.25
CA PHE A 118 -2.79 7.92 3.66
C PHE A 118 -2.82 9.27 4.37
N VAL A 119 -3.72 9.40 5.35
CA VAL A 119 -3.70 10.47 6.36
C VAL A 119 -2.91 9.92 7.53
N ILE A 120 -1.94 10.68 8.05
CA ILE A 120 -1.00 10.14 9.06
C ILE A 120 -0.82 11.15 10.18
N ASP A 121 -1.10 10.72 11.41
CA ASP A 121 -0.88 11.55 12.59
C ASP A 121 0.58 11.97 12.71
N LEU A 122 0.80 13.27 12.87
CA LEU A 122 2.11 13.91 13.06
C LEU A 122 3.09 13.74 11.87
N ALA A 123 2.63 13.30 10.70
CA ALA A 123 3.44 13.20 9.47
C ALA A 123 2.69 13.76 8.25
N PRO A 124 3.39 14.06 7.12
CA PRO A 124 2.71 14.51 5.92
C PRO A 124 1.87 13.40 5.27
N ASP A 125 0.61 13.71 4.97
CA ASP A 125 -0.24 12.91 4.09
C ASP A 125 0.45 12.61 2.74
N PHE A 126 0.22 11.42 2.19
CA PHE A 126 0.64 11.10 0.83
C PHE A 126 -0.38 10.23 0.10
N THR A 127 -0.26 10.15 -1.23
CA THR A 127 -1.09 9.27 -2.06
C THR A 127 -0.21 8.26 -2.79
N LYS A 128 -0.70 7.02 -2.89
CA LYS A 128 -0.03 5.94 -3.61
C LYS A 128 -1.02 5.10 -4.42
N THR A 129 -0.61 4.76 -5.63
CA THR A 129 -1.39 3.91 -6.54
C THR A 129 -0.86 2.49 -6.50
N TYR A 130 -1.76 1.52 -6.38
CA TYR A 130 -1.48 0.08 -6.35
C TYR A 130 -2.13 -0.58 -7.56
N ASP A 131 -1.34 -0.87 -8.58
CA ASP A 131 -1.83 -1.56 -9.78
C ASP A 131 -1.76 -3.08 -9.59
N ARG A 132 -2.94 -3.71 -9.45
CA ARG A 132 -3.13 -5.16 -9.40
C ARG A 132 -3.91 -5.68 -10.63
N ARG A 133 -4.05 -4.88 -11.68
CA ARG A 133 -4.65 -5.32 -12.96
C ARG A 133 -3.80 -6.44 -13.57
N GLY A 134 -4.47 -7.52 -14.01
CA GLY A 134 -3.78 -8.69 -14.58
C GLY A 134 -2.92 -9.50 -13.59
N THR A 135 -3.04 -9.28 -12.28
CA THR A 135 -2.28 -10.00 -11.24
C THR A 135 -3.14 -10.28 -10.00
N THR A 136 -2.57 -10.93 -8.99
CA THR A 136 -3.25 -11.30 -7.74
C THR A 136 -3.56 -10.09 -6.86
N ALA A 137 -4.39 -10.27 -5.84
CA ALA A 137 -4.62 -9.24 -4.82
C ALA A 137 -3.31 -8.84 -4.10
N ALA A 138 -3.33 -7.68 -3.45
CA ALA A 138 -2.29 -7.24 -2.53
C ALA A 138 -2.89 -6.76 -1.21
N TRP A 139 -2.08 -6.78 -0.16
CA TRP A 139 -2.42 -6.26 1.16
C TRP A 139 -1.45 -5.13 1.47
N VAL A 140 -1.99 -4.02 1.96
CA VAL A 140 -1.29 -2.74 2.12
C VAL A 140 -1.40 -2.31 3.58
N LYS A 141 -0.27 -1.94 4.18
CA LYS A 141 -0.23 -1.49 5.57
C LYS A 141 -0.87 -0.11 5.73
N ALA A 142 -1.94 -0.02 6.51
CA ALA A 142 -2.24 1.18 7.31
C ALA A 142 -1.45 1.01 8.62
N ALA A 143 -0.68 2.02 9.04
CA ALA A 143 -0.03 1.96 10.36
C ALA A 143 -1.01 2.44 11.43
N ASP A 144 -0.75 2.05 12.67
CA ASP A 144 -1.51 2.28 13.90
C ASP A 144 -1.84 3.78 14.13
N ASN A 145 -1.23 4.70 13.39
CA ASN A 145 -1.44 6.15 13.44
C ASN A 145 -1.89 6.73 12.07
N ALA A 146 -2.55 5.93 11.22
CA ALA A 146 -2.87 6.31 9.85
C ALA A 146 -4.21 5.75 9.32
N ASP A 147 -4.92 6.59 8.58
CA ASP A 147 -6.15 6.25 7.86
C ASP A 147 -5.86 5.99 6.38
N ALA A 148 -6.25 4.82 5.88
CA ALA A 148 -6.15 4.46 4.47
C ALA A 148 -7.44 4.78 3.70
N HIS A 149 -7.47 5.94 3.05
CA HIS A 149 -8.58 6.41 2.23
C HIS A 149 -8.47 5.89 0.79
N VAL A 150 -9.37 5.01 0.37
CA VAL A 150 -9.52 4.62 -1.04
C VAL A 150 -10.24 5.76 -1.77
N ILE A 151 -9.48 6.53 -2.55
CA ILE A 151 -9.96 7.73 -3.28
C ILE A 151 -10.13 7.50 -4.78
N GLY A 152 -9.77 6.31 -5.27
CA GLY A 152 -9.99 5.92 -6.66
C GLY A 152 -9.86 4.41 -6.85
N GLN A 153 -10.75 3.84 -7.67
CA GLN A 153 -10.73 2.42 -8.06
C GLN A 153 -11.10 2.30 -9.54
N SER A 154 -10.34 1.53 -10.31
CA SER A 154 -10.70 1.16 -11.69
C SER A 154 -10.04 -0.15 -12.10
N SER A 155 -10.75 -0.96 -12.90
CA SER A 155 -10.21 -2.19 -13.50
C SER A 155 -9.65 -1.96 -14.91
N SER A 156 -9.99 -0.84 -15.56
CA SER A 156 -9.57 -0.51 -16.93
C SER A 156 -8.31 0.37 -16.97
N SER A 157 -8.18 1.32 -16.05
CA SER A 157 -7.10 2.29 -15.95
C SER A 157 -6.62 2.43 -14.49
N CYS A 158 -5.51 3.14 -14.26
CA CYS A 158 -5.18 3.60 -12.92
C CYS A 158 -5.68 5.05 -12.73
N PRO A 159 -6.41 5.34 -11.64
CA PRO A 159 -6.86 6.70 -11.30
C PRO A 159 -5.78 7.54 -10.60
#